data_AF-A0A2S9QL11-F1
#
_entry.id   AF-A0A2S9QL11-F1
#
_cell.length_a   1.000
_cell.length_b   1.000
_cell.length_c   1.000
_cell.angle_alpha   90.00
_cell.angle_beta   90.00
_cell.angle_gamma   90.00
#
_symmetry.space_group_name_H-M   'P 1'
#
loop_
_entity.id
_entity.type
_entity.pdbx_description
1 polymer ?
#
loop_
_entity_poly.entity_id
_entity_poly.type
_entity_poly.pdbx_seq_one_letter_code
_entity_poly.pdbx_strand_id
1 'polypeptide(L)'
;MSVTQTSEQAAERRGSRGDFPEDRFDRVEPSGRVGAHRITARPRYVWQYLVAGLLGFALLTTLGIVVVQGMGGADALPLGRGDGESAAPARVQAELNPDATVAVLNGTETPDLAATVDGIITSEQWGQIRFSGAAASSDVSISAVFYADPADEAAAEGLAAKLGGLSTYVTEDYADYGVQLVVLLGADYAGPGLEEAQQGGDGSPEGSDAPESDEAPAGGEADGEAAQTDPATGWPIDPATGWPVDPATGQPTDPATIPAG
;
A
#
# COMPACT_ATOMS: atom_id res chain seq x y z
N MET A 1 61.15 43.03 -53.40
CA MET A 1 61.10 44.02 -54.49
C MET A 1 61.43 43.30 -55.78
N SER A 2 60.42 43.11 -56.65
CA SER A 2 60.51 42.60 -58.04
C SER A 2 61.14 41.19 -58.18
N VAL A 3 60.68 40.29 -59.04
CA VAL A 3 60.78 40.38 -60.50
C VAL A 3 59.67 39.57 -61.19
N THR A 4 59.16 40.22 -62.23
CA THR A 4 58.26 39.89 -63.34
C THR A 4 58.45 38.57 -64.12
N GLN A 5 57.34 38.16 -64.75
CA GLN A 5 57.18 37.55 -66.09
C GLN A 5 57.61 36.09 -66.34
N THR A 6 56.64 35.24 -66.68
CA THR A 6 56.53 34.62 -68.02
C THR A 6 55.24 33.79 -68.09
N SER A 7 54.22 34.39 -68.68
CA SER A 7 53.04 33.74 -69.23
C SER A 7 53.31 33.45 -70.71
N GLU A 8 53.98 32.33 -71.04
CA GLU A 8 54.24 32.02 -72.47
C GLU A 8 54.53 30.54 -72.81
N GLN A 9 54.21 29.57 -71.95
CA GLN A 9 54.33 28.13 -72.32
C GLN A 9 53.02 27.33 -72.19
N ALA A 10 51.88 28.02 -72.30
CA ALA A 10 50.56 27.38 -72.29
C ALA A 10 50.11 26.83 -73.66
N ALA A 11 50.96 26.85 -74.71
CA ALA A 11 50.45 26.67 -76.08
C ALA A 11 51.11 25.58 -76.97
N GLU A 12 52.13 24.82 -76.55
CA GLU A 12 52.90 24.01 -77.53
C GLU A 12 53.13 22.51 -77.23
N ARG A 13 52.43 21.87 -76.30
CA ARG A 13 52.54 20.41 -76.13
C ARG A 13 51.20 19.68 -76.02
N ARG A 14 50.29 19.93 -76.98
CA ARG A 14 49.23 18.96 -77.32
C ARG A 14 49.82 17.91 -78.26
N GLY A 15 50.78 17.15 -77.76
CA GLY A 15 51.31 15.96 -78.42
C GLY A 15 50.30 14.82 -78.33
N SER A 16 50.11 14.10 -79.43
CA SER A 16 49.26 12.92 -79.59
C SER A 16 49.30 11.98 -78.38
N ARG A 17 48.18 11.88 -77.64
CA ARG A 17 47.82 10.67 -76.88
C ARG A 17 47.34 9.68 -77.94
N GLY A 18 48.21 8.90 -78.57
CA GLY A 18 48.95 7.85 -77.89
C GLY A 18 48.08 6.61 -78.03
N ASP A 19 48.03 6.10 -79.26
CA ASP A 19 47.42 4.84 -79.64
C ASP A 19 47.99 3.74 -78.73
N PHE A 20 47.16 3.16 -77.87
CA PHE A 20 47.60 2.11 -76.95
C PHE A 20 47.59 0.78 -77.72
N PRO A 21 48.62 -0.08 -77.59
CA PRO A 21 48.60 -1.38 -78.25
C PRO A 21 47.42 -2.21 -77.72
N GLU A 22 46.62 -2.80 -78.61
CA GLU A 22 45.49 -3.66 -78.24
C GLU A 22 45.94 -4.78 -77.29
N ASP A 23 45.42 -4.77 -76.06
CA ASP A 23 45.67 -5.83 -75.09
C ASP A 23 44.67 -6.98 -75.29
N ARG A 24 45.00 -8.17 -74.80
CA ARG A 24 44.14 -9.35 -74.86
C ARG A 24 42.81 -9.15 -74.13
N PHE A 25 42.70 -8.15 -73.27
CA PHE A 25 41.44 -7.77 -72.61
C PHE A 25 40.48 -7.03 -73.55
N ASP A 26 41.00 -6.39 -74.61
CA ASP A 26 40.18 -5.71 -75.62
C ASP A 26 39.61 -6.69 -76.66
N ARG A 27 40.25 -7.86 -76.80
CA ARG A 27 39.87 -8.94 -77.74
C ARG A 27 38.81 -9.90 -77.20
N VAL A 28 38.30 -9.67 -75.99
CA VAL A 28 37.25 -10.52 -75.42
C VAL A 28 35.89 -10.02 -75.93
N GLU A 29 35.11 -10.89 -76.55
CA GLU A 29 33.73 -10.59 -76.94
C GLU A 29 32.97 -10.06 -75.70
N PRO A 30 32.28 -8.90 -75.78
CA PRO A 30 31.53 -8.37 -74.64
C PRO A 30 30.52 -9.40 -74.12
N SER A 31 30.84 -10.06 -73.01
CA SER A 31 29.99 -11.12 -72.45
C SER A 31 28.92 -10.51 -71.54
N GLY A 32 27.82 -10.08 -72.16
CA GLY A 32 26.59 -9.73 -71.46
C GLY A 32 26.68 -8.53 -70.49
N ARG A 33 25.60 -8.28 -69.76
CA ARG A 33 25.54 -7.18 -68.77
C ARG A 33 26.42 -7.51 -67.57
N VAL A 34 27.58 -6.87 -67.49
CA VAL A 34 28.41 -6.85 -66.28
C VAL A 34 28.22 -5.51 -65.58
N GLY A 35 27.47 -5.56 -64.48
CA GLY A 35 27.24 -4.43 -63.58
C GLY A 35 26.47 -4.93 -62.37
N ALA A 36 26.80 -4.44 -61.18
CA ALA A 36 26.11 -4.84 -59.95
C ALA A 36 24.60 -4.61 -60.12
N HIS A 37 23.83 -5.70 -60.15
CA HIS A 37 22.37 -5.66 -60.15
C HIS A 37 21.92 -5.08 -58.81
N ARG A 38 21.78 -3.76 -58.75
CA ARG A 38 21.01 -3.11 -57.69
C ARG A 38 19.57 -3.52 -57.87
N ILE A 39 19.14 -4.51 -57.09
CA ILE A 39 17.74 -4.81 -56.87
C ILE A 39 17.18 -3.54 -56.22
N THR A 40 16.48 -2.72 -56.99
CA THR A 40 15.66 -1.66 -56.41
C THR A 40 14.52 -2.38 -55.71
N ALA A 41 14.59 -2.48 -54.37
CA ALA A 41 13.47 -2.97 -53.59
C ALA A 41 12.28 -2.07 -53.92
N ARG A 42 11.28 -2.62 -54.61
CA ARG A 42 10.01 -1.91 -54.80
C ARG A 42 9.49 -1.60 -53.40
N PRO A 43 9.19 -0.34 -53.05
CA PRO A 43 8.58 -0.04 -51.77
C PRO A 43 7.23 -0.76 -51.76
N ARG A 44 7.19 -1.89 -51.06
CA ARG A 44 5.95 -2.65 -50.87
C ARG A 44 5.01 -1.72 -50.13
N TYR A 45 3.76 -1.66 -50.58
CA TYR A 45 2.69 -0.85 -49.98
C TYR A 45 2.28 -1.37 -48.59
N VAL A 46 3.25 -1.71 -47.73
CA VAL A 46 3.03 -2.19 -46.36
C VAL A 46 2.29 -1.12 -45.53
N TRP A 47 2.52 0.15 -45.85
CA TRP A 47 1.84 1.28 -45.22
C TRP A 47 0.32 1.26 -45.44
N GLN A 48 -0.17 0.72 -46.57
CA GLN A 48 -1.62 0.58 -46.79
C GLN A 48 -2.25 -0.39 -45.77
N TYR A 49 -1.55 -1.45 -45.38
CA TYR A 49 -2.03 -2.37 -44.34
C TYR A 49 -2.02 -1.73 -42.95
N LEU A 50 -1.06 -0.84 -42.67
CA LEU A 50 -1.06 -0.07 -41.42
C LEU A 50 -2.23 0.92 -41.37
N VAL A 51 -2.50 1.62 -42.47
CA VAL A 51 -3.64 2.54 -42.58
C VAL A 51 -4.96 1.78 -42.51
N ALA A 52 -5.09 0.66 -43.21
CA ALA A 52 -6.28 -0.19 -43.15
C ALA A 52 -6.47 -0.80 -41.76
N GLY A 53 -5.38 -1.19 -41.08
CA GLY A 53 -5.40 -1.69 -39.70
C GLY A 53 -5.87 -0.62 -38.71
N LEU A 54 -5.35 0.61 -38.81
CA LEU A 54 -5.79 1.74 -38.00
C LEU A 54 -7.26 2.09 -38.23
N LEU A 55 -7.71 2.10 -39.49
CA LEU A 55 -9.11 2.32 -39.85
C LEU A 55 -10.01 1.21 -39.29
N GLY A 56 -9.60 -0.04 -39.42
CA GLY A 56 -10.34 -1.19 -38.86
C GLY A 56 -10.42 -1.14 -37.34
N PHE A 57 -9.32 -0.81 -36.67
CA PHE A 57 -9.29 -0.64 -35.22
C PHE A 57 -10.21 0.50 -34.76
N ALA A 58 -10.15 1.65 -35.42
CA ALA A 58 -11.02 2.78 -35.13
C ALA A 58 -12.51 2.40 -35.32
N LEU A 59 -12.84 1.70 -36.40
CA LEU A 59 -14.20 1.24 -36.70
C LEU A 59 -14.72 0.22 -35.66
N LEU A 60 -13.88 -0.74 -35.26
CA LEU A 60 -14.24 -1.73 -34.24
C LEU A 60 -14.42 -1.08 -32.87
N THR A 61 -13.57 -0.10 -32.54
CA THR A 61 -13.66 0.64 -31.28
C THR A 61 -14.94 1.46 -31.22
N THR A 62 -15.27 2.20 -32.29
CA THR A 62 -16.51 3.00 -32.33
C THR A 62 -17.75 2.11 -32.30
N LEU A 63 -17.76 1.01 -33.05
CA LEU A 63 -18.86 0.06 -33.03
C LEU A 63 -19.02 -0.60 -31.65
N GLY A 64 -17.92 -0.98 -31.01
CA GLY A 64 -17.93 -1.54 -29.65
C GLY A 64 -18.54 -0.58 -28.63
N ILE A 65 -18.16 0.69 -28.69
CA ILE A 65 -18.72 1.75 -27.83
C ILE A 65 -20.24 1.88 -28.06
N VAL A 66 -20.69 1.92 -29.32
CA VAL A 66 -22.12 2.05 -29.65
C VAL A 66 -22.93 0.86 -29.16
N VAL A 67 -22.41 -0.36 -29.24
CA VAL A 67 -23.09 -1.57 -28.76
C VAL A 67 -23.21 -1.55 -27.23
N VAL A 68 -22.15 -1.15 -26.51
CA VAL A 68 -22.17 -1.02 -25.05
C VAL A 68 -23.16 0.06 -24.60
N GLN A 69 -23.20 1.19 -25.29
CA GLN A 69 -24.16 2.27 -25.01
C GLN A 69 -25.61 1.89 -25.38
N GLY A 70 -25.81 0.94 -26.29
CA GLY A 70 -27.15 0.44 -26.64
C GLY A 70 -27.72 -0.57 -25.64
N MET A 71 -26.87 -1.32 -24.92
CA MET A 71 -27.31 -2.28 -23.89
C MET A 71 -27.36 -1.70 -22.48
N GLY A 72 -26.54 -0.67 -22.18
CA GLY A 72 -26.63 0.12 -20.95
C GLY A 72 -27.32 1.45 -21.24
N GLY A 73 -28.58 1.61 -20.81
CA GLY A 73 -29.47 2.73 -21.13
C GLY A 73 -28.80 4.11 -21.22
N ALA A 74 -28.62 4.58 -22.44
CA ALA A 74 -28.04 5.89 -22.77
C ALA A 74 -29.11 6.96 -23.05
N ASP A 75 -30.12 7.08 -22.18
CA ASP A 75 -31.09 8.20 -22.25
C ASP A 75 -30.56 9.49 -21.58
N ALA A 76 -29.24 9.60 -21.41
CA ALA A 76 -28.58 10.71 -20.74
C ALA A 76 -27.29 11.10 -21.47
N LEU A 77 -27.40 11.55 -22.72
CA LEU A 77 -26.32 12.32 -23.36
C LEU A 77 -26.75 13.79 -23.47
N PRO A 78 -26.42 14.64 -22.48
CA PRO A 78 -26.65 16.07 -22.58
C PRO A 78 -25.57 16.68 -23.50
N LEU A 79 -25.89 16.85 -24.79
CA LEU A 79 -25.16 17.77 -25.67
C LEU A 79 -25.56 19.23 -25.40
N GLY A 80 -25.64 19.59 -24.12
CA GLY A 80 -25.87 20.94 -23.64
C GLY A 80 -24.64 21.40 -22.88
N ARG A 81 -24.10 22.56 -23.27
CA ARG A 81 -23.19 23.34 -22.41
C ARG A 81 -23.95 23.61 -21.10
N GLY A 82 -23.67 22.81 -20.08
CA GLY A 82 -24.18 22.94 -18.74
C GLY A 82 -23.02 22.71 -17.79
N ASP A 83 -22.91 23.56 -16.80
CA ASP A 83 -21.93 23.50 -15.72
C ASP A 83 -21.83 22.07 -15.19
N GLY A 84 -20.77 21.37 -15.62
CA GLY A 84 -20.47 20.03 -15.16
C GLY A 84 -19.83 20.12 -13.79
N GLU A 85 -20.66 20.22 -12.75
CA GLU A 85 -20.24 19.77 -11.43
C GLU A 85 -19.91 18.29 -11.59
N SER A 86 -18.61 17.98 -11.56
CA SER A 86 -18.10 16.62 -11.63
C SER A 86 -18.75 15.83 -10.51
N ALA A 87 -19.77 15.03 -10.82
CA ALA A 87 -20.34 14.09 -9.87
C ALA A 87 -19.19 13.16 -9.44
N ALA A 88 -18.73 13.36 -8.20
CA ALA A 88 -17.83 12.45 -7.53
C ALA A 88 -18.41 11.03 -7.65
N PRO A 89 -17.57 9.99 -7.74
CA PRO A 89 -18.06 8.60 -7.75
C PRO A 89 -19.05 8.42 -6.61
N ALA A 90 -20.12 7.66 -6.86
CA ALA A 90 -21.13 7.35 -5.85
C ALA A 90 -20.48 6.58 -4.70
N ARG A 91 -19.92 7.33 -3.75
CA ARG A 91 -19.45 6.86 -2.45
C ARG A 91 -20.64 6.21 -1.76
N VAL A 92 -20.45 5.00 -1.24
CA VAL A 92 -21.44 4.37 -0.38
C VAL A 92 -21.79 5.38 0.73
N GLN A 93 -23.09 5.52 0.98
CA GLN A 93 -23.57 6.44 2.00
C GLN A 93 -23.05 5.92 3.35
N ALA A 94 -22.10 6.65 3.94
CA ALA A 94 -21.55 6.34 5.24
C ALA A 94 -22.69 6.27 6.28
N GLU A 95 -22.90 5.08 6.85
CA GLU A 95 -23.95 4.80 7.83
C GLU A 95 -23.29 4.17 9.05
N LEU A 96 -23.54 4.69 10.24
CA LEU A 96 -22.84 4.22 11.43
C LEU A 96 -23.63 3.07 12.07
N ASN A 97 -22.95 1.95 12.35
CA ASN A 97 -23.55 0.80 13.03
C ASN A 97 -22.96 0.63 14.45
N PRO A 98 -23.67 1.03 15.52
CA PRO A 98 -23.17 0.96 16.89
C PRO A 98 -23.05 -0.49 17.42
N ASP A 99 -23.72 -1.44 16.79
CA ASP A 99 -23.68 -2.86 17.14
C ASP A 99 -22.57 -3.63 16.41
N ALA A 100 -21.87 -2.98 15.47
CA ALA A 100 -20.83 -3.63 14.70
C ALA A 100 -19.60 -3.92 15.55
N THR A 101 -19.01 -5.11 15.39
CA THR A 101 -17.84 -5.55 16.13
C THR A 101 -16.57 -5.03 15.49
N VAL A 102 -15.77 -4.28 16.24
CA VAL A 102 -14.58 -3.59 15.73
C VAL A 102 -13.33 -4.08 16.44
N ALA A 103 -12.25 -4.27 15.70
CA ALA A 103 -10.89 -4.39 16.23
C ALA A 103 -10.06 -3.18 15.85
N VAL A 104 -9.27 -2.64 16.78
CA VAL A 104 -8.38 -1.49 16.54
C VAL A 104 -6.93 -1.94 16.64
N LEU A 105 -6.17 -1.77 15.57
CA LEU A 105 -4.78 -2.19 15.45
C LEU A 105 -3.88 -0.98 15.24
N ASN A 106 -2.94 -0.76 16.14
CA ASN A 106 -1.93 0.29 16.02
C ASN A 106 -0.73 -0.21 15.22
N GLY A 107 -0.60 0.26 13.99
CA GLY A 107 0.54 0.02 13.12
C GLY A 107 1.58 1.14 13.12
N THR A 108 1.69 1.90 14.22
CA THR A 108 2.65 3.00 14.40
C THR A 108 3.55 2.79 15.62
N GLU A 109 4.61 3.58 15.74
CA GLU A 109 5.45 3.65 16.95
C GLU A 109 4.82 4.45 18.11
N THR A 110 3.67 5.10 17.89
CA THR A 110 3.01 5.91 18.93
C THR A 110 2.42 4.97 19.98
N PRO A 111 2.87 5.02 21.25
CA PRO A 111 2.32 4.14 22.30
C PRO A 111 0.84 4.44 22.54
N ASP A 112 0.10 3.42 22.94
CA ASP A 112 -1.29 3.51 23.39
C ASP A 112 -2.32 4.11 22.41
N LEU A 113 -1.94 4.41 21.16
CA LEU A 113 -2.83 5.00 20.16
C LEU A 113 -4.11 4.16 19.95
N ALA A 114 -3.97 2.83 19.87
CA ALA A 114 -5.13 1.94 19.75
C ALA A 114 -6.06 2.00 20.98
N ALA A 115 -5.51 2.13 22.19
CA ALA A 115 -6.28 2.24 23.42
C ALA A 115 -7.01 3.59 23.52
N THR A 116 -6.37 4.68 23.09
CA THR A 116 -7.00 6.00 23.01
C THR A 116 -8.16 6.00 22.02
N VAL A 117 -7.96 5.44 20.82
CA VAL A 117 -9.00 5.34 19.79
C VAL A 117 -10.15 4.41 20.23
N ASP A 118 -9.84 3.29 20.90
CA ASP A 118 -10.83 2.41 21.54
C ASP A 118 -11.73 3.17 22.54
N GLY A 119 -11.12 3.97 23.42
CA GLY A 119 -11.86 4.82 24.35
C GLY A 119 -12.82 5.80 23.65
N ILE A 120 -12.37 6.40 22.54
CA ILE A 120 -13.19 7.31 21.73
C ILE A 120 -14.36 6.57 21.07
N ILE A 121 -14.09 5.43 20.41
CA ILE A 121 -15.13 4.62 19.75
C ILE A 121 -16.18 4.16 20.75
N THR A 122 -15.75 3.72 21.93
CA THR A 122 -16.65 3.27 23.01
C THR A 122 -17.47 4.42 23.59
N SER A 123 -16.85 5.59 23.83
CA SER A 123 -17.53 6.78 24.35
C SER A 123 -18.60 7.32 23.40
N GLU A 124 -18.28 7.37 22.12
CA GLU A 124 -19.15 7.89 21.08
C GLU A 124 -20.12 6.84 20.50
N GLN A 125 -20.02 5.59 20.99
CA GLN A 125 -20.84 4.46 20.58
C GLN A 125 -20.76 4.17 19.06
N TRP A 126 -19.56 4.29 18.48
CA TRP A 126 -19.34 4.06 17.04
C TRP A 126 -19.22 2.57 16.67
N GLY A 127 -19.17 1.68 17.66
CA GLY A 127 -19.11 0.23 17.50
C GLY A 127 -18.79 -0.48 18.81
N GLN A 128 -18.84 -1.80 18.80
CA GLN A 128 -18.46 -2.65 19.92
C GLN A 128 -17.00 -3.10 19.75
N ILE A 129 -16.09 -2.51 20.53
CA ILE A 129 -14.69 -2.95 20.49
C ILE A 129 -14.56 -4.35 21.08
N ARG A 130 -14.02 -5.27 20.29
CA ARG A 130 -13.71 -6.65 20.72
C ARG A 130 -12.26 -6.79 21.14
N PHE A 131 -11.38 -6.04 20.47
CA PHE A 131 -9.95 -6.09 20.68
C PHE A 131 -9.31 -4.77 20.25
N SER A 132 -8.40 -4.25 21.06
CA SER A 132 -7.55 -3.11 20.74
C SER A 132 -6.10 -3.45 21.10
N GLY A 133 -5.14 -3.12 20.23
CA GLY A 133 -3.74 -3.48 20.49
C GLY A 133 -2.77 -3.10 19.38
N ALA A 134 -1.53 -3.54 19.51
CA ALA A 134 -0.51 -3.38 18.48
C ALA A 134 -0.83 -4.26 17.25
N ALA A 135 -0.60 -3.72 16.06
CA ALA A 135 -0.62 -4.49 14.83
C ALA A 135 0.62 -5.41 14.75
N ALA A 136 0.60 -6.33 13.78
CA ALA A 136 1.75 -7.21 13.52
C ALA A 136 3.01 -6.45 13.06
N SER A 137 2.87 -5.22 12.59
CA SER A 137 3.97 -4.32 12.21
C SER A 137 3.63 -2.89 12.65
N SER A 138 4.64 -2.17 13.15
CA SER A 138 4.57 -0.78 13.58
C SER A 138 5.00 0.23 12.51
N ASP A 139 5.27 -0.23 11.28
CA ASP A 139 5.76 0.58 10.15
C ASP A 139 4.69 0.80 9.07
N VAL A 140 3.41 0.77 9.46
CA VAL A 140 2.30 0.90 8.52
C VAL A 140 2.17 2.36 8.10
N SER A 141 2.26 2.63 6.81
CA SER A 141 2.18 4.01 6.30
C SER A 141 0.75 4.52 6.10
N ILE A 142 -0.22 3.63 5.88
CA ILE A 142 -1.60 3.99 5.49
C ILE A 142 -2.60 3.47 6.52
N SER A 143 -3.50 4.36 6.94
CA SER A 143 -4.59 4.08 7.85
C SER A 143 -5.83 3.68 7.07
N ALA A 144 -6.45 2.58 7.48
CA ALA A 144 -7.56 2.00 6.75
C ALA A 144 -8.53 1.23 7.64
N VAL A 145 -9.77 1.16 7.18
CA VAL A 145 -10.79 0.27 7.77
C VAL A 145 -11.01 -0.91 6.83
N PHE A 146 -10.76 -2.10 7.33
CA PHE A 146 -10.92 -3.35 6.63
C PHE A 146 -12.24 -4.02 7.04
N TYR A 147 -12.92 -4.61 6.07
CA TYR A 147 -14.13 -5.41 6.28
C TYR A 147 -14.14 -6.61 5.32
N ALA A 148 -14.85 -7.68 5.70
CA ALA A 148 -14.93 -8.90 4.91
C ALA A 148 -16.23 -9.01 4.12
N ASP A 149 -17.38 -8.67 4.74
CA ASP A 149 -18.70 -8.75 4.10
C ASP A 149 -19.06 -7.42 3.42
N PRO A 150 -19.45 -7.41 2.13
CA PRO A 150 -19.94 -6.18 1.48
C PRO A 150 -21.14 -5.53 2.17
N ALA A 151 -21.90 -6.26 3.00
CA ALA A 151 -22.97 -5.66 3.82
C ALA A 151 -22.43 -4.66 4.87
N ASP A 152 -21.17 -4.80 5.29
CA ASP A 152 -20.52 -3.95 6.30
C ASP A 152 -19.86 -2.70 5.69
N GLU A 153 -19.87 -2.55 4.37
CA GLU A 153 -19.24 -1.42 3.67
C GLU A 153 -19.79 -0.07 4.18
N ALA A 154 -21.10 0.03 4.39
CA ALA A 154 -21.72 1.25 4.90
C ALA A 154 -21.25 1.58 6.32
N ALA A 155 -21.11 0.55 7.18
CA ALA A 155 -20.60 0.67 8.55
C ALA A 155 -19.12 1.06 8.57
N ALA A 156 -18.33 0.49 7.66
CA ALA A 156 -16.91 0.80 7.50
C ALA A 156 -16.71 2.26 7.09
N GLU A 157 -17.47 2.74 6.11
CA GLU A 157 -17.48 4.14 5.67
C GLU A 157 -17.95 5.08 6.79
N GLY A 158 -18.95 4.67 7.57
CA GLY A 158 -19.44 5.39 8.75
C GLY A 158 -18.34 5.61 9.79
N LEU A 159 -17.66 4.54 10.18
CA LEU A 159 -16.57 4.58 11.15
C LEU A 159 -15.34 5.33 10.60
N ALA A 160 -14.97 5.07 9.34
CA ALA A 160 -13.86 5.73 8.67
C ALA A 160 -14.05 7.25 8.60
N ALA A 161 -15.26 7.72 8.32
CA ALA A 161 -15.58 9.14 8.30
C ALA A 161 -15.40 9.82 9.67
N LYS A 162 -15.66 9.09 10.77
CA LYS A 162 -15.47 9.60 12.13
C LYS A 162 -14.01 9.62 12.56
N LEU A 163 -13.22 8.67 12.09
CA LEU A 163 -11.80 8.53 12.39
C LEU A 163 -10.88 9.40 11.51
N GLY A 164 -11.42 10.48 10.92
CA GLY A 164 -10.65 11.41 10.08
C GLY A 164 -10.72 11.15 8.57
N GLY A 165 -11.65 10.30 8.12
CA GLY A 165 -11.84 9.99 6.70
C GLY A 165 -10.88 8.93 6.18
N LEU A 166 -10.74 7.83 6.92
CA LEU A 166 -9.88 6.71 6.54
C LEU A 166 -10.34 6.06 5.24
N SER A 167 -9.41 5.39 4.54
CA SER A 167 -9.77 4.61 3.36
C SER A 167 -10.36 3.25 3.78
N THR A 168 -11.40 2.79 3.10
CA THR A 168 -11.97 1.46 3.35
C THR A 168 -11.48 0.45 2.31
N TYR A 169 -11.24 -0.79 2.73
CA TYR A 169 -10.85 -1.88 1.83
C TYR A 169 -11.52 -3.19 2.21
N VAL A 170 -11.86 -3.98 1.20
CA VAL A 170 -12.35 -5.35 1.39
C VAL A 170 -11.14 -6.28 1.55
N THR A 171 -11.09 -7.04 2.65
CA THR A 171 -10.14 -8.15 2.80
C THR A 171 -10.72 -9.24 3.70
N GLU A 172 -10.40 -10.49 3.37
CA GLU A 172 -10.80 -11.67 4.15
C GLU A 172 -9.73 -12.06 5.18
N ASP A 173 -8.53 -11.45 5.14
CA ASP A 173 -7.39 -11.80 6.01
C ASP A 173 -7.69 -11.66 7.51
N TYR A 174 -8.70 -10.85 7.86
CA TYR A 174 -9.09 -10.59 9.23
C TYR A 174 -10.42 -11.26 9.64
N ALA A 175 -11.05 -12.03 8.75
CA ALA A 175 -12.34 -12.68 9.04
C ALA A 175 -12.24 -13.69 10.20
N ASP A 176 -11.08 -14.32 10.37
CA ASP A 176 -10.82 -15.33 11.41
C ASP A 176 -10.84 -14.75 12.84
N TYR A 177 -10.69 -13.43 13.00
CA TYR A 177 -10.75 -12.77 14.30
C TYR A 177 -12.17 -12.60 14.85
N GLY A 178 -13.21 -12.95 14.06
CA GLY A 178 -14.61 -12.89 14.49
C GLY A 178 -15.12 -11.45 14.71
N VAL A 179 -14.54 -10.48 14.01
CA VAL A 179 -14.95 -9.07 14.01
C VAL A 179 -15.44 -8.67 12.63
N GLN A 180 -16.39 -7.73 12.58
CA GLN A 180 -16.94 -7.21 11.31
C GLN A 180 -15.99 -6.20 10.68
N LEU A 181 -15.36 -5.35 11.51
CA LEU A 181 -14.47 -4.28 11.05
C LEU A 181 -13.13 -4.33 11.75
N VAL A 182 -12.06 -4.04 11.02
CA VAL A 182 -10.70 -3.88 11.56
C VAL A 182 -10.16 -2.53 11.16
N VAL A 183 -9.89 -1.68 12.14
CA VAL A 183 -9.26 -0.37 11.95
C VAL A 183 -7.76 -0.54 12.10
N LEU A 184 -7.01 -0.34 11.03
CA LEU A 184 -5.55 -0.28 11.06
C LEU A 184 -5.12 1.18 11.07
N LEU A 185 -4.40 1.59 12.10
CA LEU A 185 -3.86 2.94 12.26
C LEU A 185 -2.42 2.96 11.76
N GLY A 186 -2.16 3.73 10.72
CA GLY A 186 -0.84 3.96 10.15
C GLY A 186 -0.29 5.35 10.47
N ALA A 187 0.91 5.64 9.97
CA ALA A 187 1.61 6.91 10.19
C ALA A 187 0.89 8.14 9.60
N ASP A 188 -0.02 7.94 8.65
CA ASP A 188 -0.89 8.98 8.07
C ASP A 188 -2.17 9.24 8.89
N TYR A 189 -2.37 8.54 10.01
CA TYR A 189 -3.52 8.75 10.87
C TYR A 189 -3.53 10.19 11.36
N ALA A 190 -4.61 10.92 11.06
CA ALA A 190 -4.85 12.29 11.50
C ALA A 190 -6.23 12.42 12.17
N GLY A 191 -6.74 11.31 12.71
CA GLY A 191 -8.02 11.26 13.40
C GLY A 191 -7.92 11.60 14.89
N PRO A 192 -9.05 11.59 15.60
CA PRO A 192 -9.09 11.88 17.03
C PRO A 192 -8.26 10.86 17.83
N GLY A 193 -7.70 11.27 18.97
CA GLY A 193 -6.87 10.42 19.82
C GLY A 193 -5.37 10.45 19.56
N LEU A 194 -4.95 11.02 18.42
CA LEU A 194 -3.52 11.08 18.07
C LEU A 194 -2.75 12.04 18.98
N GLU A 195 -3.24 13.26 19.17
CA GLU A 195 -2.55 14.26 19.99
C GLU A 195 -2.47 13.84 21.46
N GLU A 196 -3.49 13.15 21.95
CA GLU A 196 -3.56 12.63 23.33
C GLU A 196 -2.57 11.48 23.53
N ALA A 197 -2.48 10.56 22.57
CA ALA A 197 -1.50 9.47 22.61
C ALA A 197 -0.05 9.99 22.52
N GLN A 198 0.21 11.02 21.71
CA GLN A 198 1.54 11.64 21.60
C GLN A 198 1.93 12.43 22.85
N GLN A 199 0.97 13.12 23.49
CA GLN A 199 1.21 13.84 24.75
C GLN A 199 1.39 12.89 25.94
N GLY A 200 0.71 11.74 25.94
CA GLY A 200 0.94 10.67 26.92
C GLY A 200 2.32 10.03 26.80
N GLY A 201 2.94 10.07 25.62
CA GLY A 201 4.28 9.54 25.35
C GLY A 201 5.45 10.40 25.86
N ASP A 202 5.23 11.69 26.14
CA ASP A 202 6.22 12.58 26.79
C ASP A 202 6.02 12.66 28.32
N GLY A 203 4.94 12.06 28.82
CA GLY A 203 4.71 11.79 30.22
C GLY A 203 5.46 10.55 30.69
N SER A 204 6.78 10.51 30.50
CA SER A 204 7.59 9.75 31.45
C SER A 204 7.22 10.24 32.85
N PRO A 205 6.92 9.38 33.83
CA PRO A 205 7.08 9.79 35.21
C PRO A 205 8.57 10.08 35.44
N GLU A 206 9.03 11.28 35.10
CA GLU A 206 10.18 11.88 35.79
C GLU A 206 9.73 12.09 37.25
N GLY A 207 10.48 11.50 38.17
CA GLY A 207 10.27 11.71 39.60
C GLY A 207 10.16 10.43 40.41
N SER A 208 11.08 9.49 40.23
CA SER A 208 11.59 8.74 41.37
C SER A 208 12.36 9.71 42.28
N ASP A 209 11.66 10.63 42.92
CA ASP A 209 12.10 11.20 44.19
C ASP A 209 11.96 10.05 45.20
N ALA A 210 13.06 9.33 45.35
CA ALA A 210 13.29 8.52 46.52
C ALA A 210 13.20 9.43 47.77
N PRO A 211 12.34 9.14 48.75
CA PRO A 211 12.81 9.32 50.11
C PRO A 211 13.89 8.25 50.33
N GLU A 212 15.15 8.68 50.38
CA GLU A 212 16.19 7.94 51.11
C GLU A 212 15.61 7.54 52.47
N SER A 213 15.20 6.29 52.56
CA SER A 213 15.14 5.56 53.82
C SER A 213 15.96 4.32 53.57
N ASP A 214 17.10 4.30 54.25
CA ASP A 214 18.09 3.25 54.31
C ASP A 214 17.52 1.82 54.40
N GLU A 215 18.39 0.88 54.00
CA GLU A 215 18.34 -0.57 54.22
C GLU A 215 17.64 -1.43 53.15
N ALA A 216 18.44 -1.76 52.13
CA ALA A 216 18.39 -3.00 51.36
C ALA A 216 18.63 -4.25 52.27
N PRO A 217 18.46 -5.51 51.80
CA PRO A 217 18.26 -5.91 50.40
C PRO A 217 17.27 -7.07 50.11
N ALA A 218 17.04 -7.24 48.79
CA ALA A 218 16.97 -8.52 48.05
C ALA A 218 15.60 -9.07 47.63
N GLY A 219 15.49 -9.27 46.30
CA GLY A 219 14.56 -10.17 45.59
C GLY A 219 13.16 -9.57 45.41
N GLY A 220 12.54 -9.51 44.25
CA GLY A 220 12.65 -10.35 43.05
C GLY A 220 11.21 -10.66 42.63
N GLU A 221 10.82 -10.16 41.46
CA GLU A 221 9.76 -10.67 40.58
C GLU A 221 8.36 -10.98 41.16
N ALA A 222 7.43 -10.05 40.95
CA ALA A 222 6.00 -10.38 40.87
C ALA A 222 5.63 -10.64 39.40
N ASP A 223 6.08 -11.78 38.89
CA ASP A 223 5.50 -12.39 37.71
C ASP A 223 4.12 -12.95 38.07
N GLY A 224 3.13 -12.65 37.23
CA GLY A 224 1.82 -13.28 37.25
C GLY A 224 1.94 -14.75 36.87
N GLU A 225 2.33 -15.59 37.83
CA GLU A 225 2.39 -17.04 37.68
C GLU A 225 1.15 -17.65 38.36
N ALA A 226 0.40 -18.46 37.61
CA ALA A 226 -0.89 -19.04 38.00
C ALA A 226 -0.94 -19.52 39.45
N ALA A 227 -1.86 -18.97 40.25
CA ALA A 227 -2.08 -19.38 41.64
C ALA A 227 -2.38 -20.89 41.72
N GLN A 228 -1.36 -21.68 42.08
CA GLN A 228 -1.52 -23.11 42.34
C GLN A 228 -2.44 -23.27 43.55
N THR A 229 -3.52 -24.01 43.36
CA THR A 229 -4.50 -24.29 44.39
C THR A 229 -4.14 -25.61 45.08
N ASP A 230 -4.15 -25.65 46.40
CA ASP A 230 -3.87 -26.88 47.15
C ASP A 230 -4.98 -27.91 46.91
N PRO A 231 -4.67 -29.14 46.44
CA PRO A 231 -5.67 -30.15 46.14
C PRO A 231 -6.41 -30.70 47.37
N ALA A 232 -5.90 -30.50 48.59
CA ALA A 232 -6.53 -30.95 49.83
C ALA A 232 -7.48 -29.91 50.44
N THR A 233 -7.24 -28.62 50.22
CA THR A 233 -8.06 -27.54 50.84
C THR A 233 -8.82 -26.69 49.84
N GLY A 234 -8.44 -26.71 48.56
CA GLY A 234 -9.00 -25.83 47.52
C GLY A 234 -8.62 -24.37 47.71
N TRP A 235 -7.61 -24.07 48.54
CA TRP A 235 -7.17 -22.71 48.83
C TRP A 235 -5.99 -22.31 47.94
N PRO A 236 -5.90 -21.02 47.56
CA PRO A 236 -4.74 -20.51 46.84
C PRO A 236 -3.48 -20.66 47.70
N ILE A 237 -2.42 -21.21 47.11
CA ILE A 237 -1.11 -21.32 47.76
C ILE A 237 -0.33 -20.03 47.48
N ASP A 238 0.24 -19.44 48.52
CA ASP A 238 1.18 -18.33 48.36
C ASP A 238 2.50 -18.86 47.77
N PRO A 239 2.95 -18.37 46.60
CA PRO A 239 4.18 -18.82 45.98
C PRO A 239 5.45 -18.50 46.80
N ALA A 240 5.40 -17.51 47.69
CA ALA A 240 6.55 -17.13 48.50
C ALA A 240 6.77 -18.07 49.70
N THR A 241 5.69 -18.60 50.27
CA THR A 241 5.74 -19.45 51.48
C THR A 241 5.45 -20.92 51.20
N GLY A 242 4.77 -21.23 50.10
CA GLY A 242 4.25 -22.58 49.78
C GLY A 242 3.10 -23.00 50.69
N TRP A 243 2.50 -22.05 51.43
CA TRP A 243 1.47 -22.32 52.42
C TRP A 243 0.08 -21.96 51.87
N PRO A 244 -0.98 -22.67 52.31
CA PRO A 244 -2.35 -22.28 51.98
C PRO A 244 -2.69 -20.89 52.53
N VAL A 245 -3.25 -20.02 51.70
CA VAL A 245 -3.74 -18.69 52.10
C VAL A 245 -5.23 -18.78 52.38
N ASP A 246 -5.65 -18.35 53.56
CA ASP A 246 -7.07 -18.24 53.89
C ASP A 246 -7.70 -17.10 53.05
N PRO A 247 -8.70 -17.38 52.19
CA PRO A 247 -9.34 -16.37 51.36
C PRO A 247 -10.10 -15.29 52.15
N ALA A 248 -10.44 -15.55 53.42
CA ALA A 248 -11.13 -14.57 54.26
C ALA A 248 -10.17 -13.55 54.91
N THR A 249 -8.91 -13.91 55.11
CA THR A 249 -7.94 -13.09 55.85
C THR A 249 -6.70 -12.69 55.05
N GLY A 250 -6.45 -13.35 53.91
CA GLY A 250 -5.29 -13.09 53.06
C GLY A 250 -3.95 -13.43 53.71
N GLN A 251 -3.96 -14.20 54.81
CA GLN A 251 -2.76 -14.56 55.56
C GLN A 251 -2.36 -16.02 55.31
N PRO A 252 -1.05 -16.33 55.25
CA PRO A 252 -0.56 -17.71 55.18
C PRO A 252 -0.97 -18.49 56.44
N THR A 253 -1.57 -19.67 56.25
CA THR A 253 -2.04 -20.53 57.35
C THR A 253 -1.19 -21.80 57.43
N ASP A 254 -0.82 -22.22 58.66
CA ASP A 254 -0.07 -23.46 58.88
C ASP A 254 -0.92 -24.68 58.49
N PRO A 255 -0.49 -25.51 57.53
CA PRO A 255 -1.24 -26.69 57.08
C PRO A 255 -1.52 -27.70 58.20
N ALA A 256 -0.75 -27.72 59.30
CA ALA A 256 -0.98 -28.61 60.45
C ALA A 256 -2.18 -28.20 61.31
N THR A 257 -2.72 -27.00 61.12
CA THR A 257 -3.88 -26.47 61.87
C THR A 257 -5.20 -26.53 61.11
N ILE A 258 -5.18 -26.98 59.84
CA ILE A 258 -6.36 -27.06 58.99
C ILE A 258 -7.09 -28.40 59.22
N PRO A 259 -8.39 -28.41 59.56
CA PRO A 259 -9.15 -29.65 59.65
C PRO A 259 -9.26 -30.28 58.26
N ALA A 260 -8.83 -31.53 58.10
CA ALA A 260 -8.99 -32.28 56.85
C ALA A 260 -10.47 -32.40 56.50
N GLY A 261 -10.85 -31.85 55.33
CA GLY A 261 -12.19 -31.96 54.73
C GLY A 261 -12.27 -33.09 53.74
#